data_AF-A0A251TQZ0-F1
#
_entry.id   AF-A0A251TQZ0-F1
#
_cell.length_a   1.000
_cell.length_b   1.000
_cell.length_c   1.000
_cell.angle_alpha   90.00
_cell.angle_beta   90.00
_cell.angle_gamma   90.00
#
_symmetry.space_group_name_H-M   'P 1'
#
loop_
_entity.id
_entity.type
_entity.pdbx_description
1 polymer ?
#
loop_
_entity_poly.entity_id
_entity_poly.type
_entity_poly.pdbx_seq_one_letter_code
_entity_poly.pdbx_strand_id
1 'polypeptide(L)'
;MANRKYEYVKSFESEDEVMYPNLIVVRIDGRNFARFSEVNEFEKPNDERALNLMNHCATLVLEKYPDIILAYDEYSFVFKKETKFYQRRAR
;
A
#
# COMPACT_ATOMS: atom_id res chain seq x y z
N MET A 1 12.58 33.47 11.68
CA MET A 1 12.11 32.28 10.93
C MET A 1 12.80 32.26 9.57
N ALA A 2 13.78 31.37 9.38
CA ALA A 2 14.76 31.48 8.29
C ALA A 2 14.28 31.01 6.90
N ASN A 3 13.10 30.40 6.77
CA ASN A 3 12.66 29.76 5.51
C ASN A 3 11.39 30.35 4.85
N ARG A 4 10.91 31.53 5.25
CA ARG A 4 9.68 32.13 4.65
C ARG A 4 9.79 32.42 3.16
N LYS A 5 11.00 32.69 2.64
CA LYS A 5 11.23 33.00 1.21
C LYS A 5 10.78 31.89 0.26
N TYR A 6 10.82 30.63 0.72
CA TYR A 6 10.54 29.46 -0.12
C TYR A 6 9.27 28.71 0.28
N GLU A 7 8.50 29.21 1.26
CA GLU A 7 7.29 28.55 1.75
C GLU A 7 6.21 28.36 0.68
N TYR A 8 6.19 29.26 -0.32
CA TYR A 8 5.27 29.18 -1.46
C TYR A 8 5.37 27.87 -2.26
N VAL A 9 6.49 27.13 -2.19
CA VAL A 9 6.61 25.86 -2.91
C VAL A 9 5.61 24.80 -2.40
N LYS A 10 5.14 24.94 -1.16
CA LYS A 10 4.14 24.05 -0.57
C LYS A 10 2.78 24.16 -1.25
N SER A 11 2.44 25.31 -1.85
CA SER A 11 1.16 25.48 -2.55
C SER A 11 1.07 24.72 -3.88
N PHE A 12 2.16 24.09 -4.32
CA PHE A 12 2.15 23.20 -5.49
C PHE A 12 1.81 21.74 -5.13
N GLU A 13 1.77 21.39 -3.83
CA GLU A 13 1.23 20.10 -3.40
C GLU A 13 -0.28 20.05 -3.74
N SER A 14 -0.74 18.92 -4.27
CA SER A 14 -2.16 18.71 -4.57
C SER A 14 -2.84 18.02 -3.39
N GLU A 15 -4.04 18.48 -3.04
CA GLU A 15 -4.90 17.76 -2.11
C GLU A 15 -5.55 16.57 -2.82
N ASP A 16 -5.50 15.41 -2.17
CA ASP A 16 -5.83 14.13 -2.79
C ASP A 16 -6.60 13.21 -1.84
N GLU A 17 -7.47 13.83 -1.05
CA GLU A 17 -8.39 13.13 -0.16
C GLU A 17 -9.36 12.23 -0.95
N VAL A 18 -9.44 10.96 -0.55
CA VAL A 18 -10.47 10.04 -1.05
C VAL A 18 -11.81 10.38 -0.39
N MET A 19 -12.69 11.06 -1.12
CA MET A 19 -13.99 11.52 -0.64
C MET A 19 -14.85 10.40 -0.03
N TYR A 20 -15.58 10.74 1.04
CA TYR A 20 -16.65 9.89 1.55
C TYR A 20 -17.80 9.78 0.51
N PRO A 21 -18.52 8.65 0.45
CA PRO A 21 -18.43 7.46 1.30
C PRO A 21 -17.54 6.34 0.67
N ASN A 22 -16.55 6.67 -0.16
CA ASN A 22 -15.78 5.66 -0.91
C ASN A 22 -14.88 4.79 -0.01
N LEU A 23 -14.71 3.53 -0.40
CA LEU A 23 -13.72 2.63 0.18
C LEU A 23 -12.34 2.93 -0.37
N ILE A 24 -11.32 2.78 0.48
CA ILE A 24 -9.92 2.86 0.07
C ILE A 24 -9.40 1.43 -0.04
N VAL A 25 -8.89 1.08 -1.22
CA VAL A 25 -8.22 -0.18 -1.49
C VAL A 25 -6.82 0.12 -2.01
N VAL A 26 -5.81 -0.38 -1.30
CA VAL A 26 -4.40 -0.23 -1.70
C VAL A 26 -3.92 -1.58 -2.23
N ARG A 27 -3.63 -1.67 -3.53
CA ARG A 27 -3.05 -2.87 -4.14
C ARG A 27 -1.55 -2.70 -4.34
N ILE A 28 -0.78 -3.72 -3.95
CA ILE A 28 0.68 -3.72 -4.08
C ILE A 28 1.11 -4.85 -5.01
N ASP A 29 1.63 -4.49 -6.17
CA ASP A 29 2.09 -5.44 -7.19
C ASP A 29 3.63 -5.56 -7.18
N GLY A 30 4.10 -6.79 -7.38
CA GLY A 30 5.52 -7.09 -7.55
C GLY A 30 6.07 -6.55 -8.88
N ARG A 31 6.75 -5.41 -8.85
CA ARG A 31 7.39 -4.85 -10.06
C ARG A 31 8.36 -5.85 -10.71
N ASN A 32 8.10 -6.20 -11.98
CA ASN A 32 8.90 -7.16 -12.75
C ASN A 32 9.03 -8.54 -12.07
N PHE A 33 7.96 -9.03 -11.43
CA PHE A 33 7.99 -10.27 -10.66
C PHE A 33 8.38 -11.50 -11.50
N ALA A 34 8.09 -11.51 -12.81
CA ALA A 34 8.54 -12.57 -13.71
C ALA A 34 10.06 -12.75 -13.67
N ARG A 35 10.82 -11.67 -13.91
CA ARG A 35 12.28 -11.66 -13.85
C ARG A 35 12.79 -11.95 -12.43
N PHE A 36 12.14 -11.39 -11.42
CA PHE A 36 12.50 -11.66 -10.02
C PHE A 36 12.37 -13.15 -9.69
N SER A 37 11.27 -13.79 -10.12
CA SER A 37 11.03 -15.21 -9.88
C SER A 37 12.00 -16.12 -10.64
N GLU A 38 12.48 -15.70 -11.82
CA GLU A 38 13.49 -16.42 -12.60
C GLU A 38 14.86 -16.34 -11.94
N VAL A 39 15.30 -15.14 -11.55
CA VAL A 39 16.61 -14.92 -10.91
C VAL A 39 16.70 -15.61 -9.55
N ASN A 40 15.59 -15.73 -8.83
CA ASN A 40 15.53 -16.40 -7.52
C ASN A 40 15.07 -17.87 -7.61
N GLU A 41 14.98 -18.43 -8.84
CA GLU A 41 14.70 -19.85 -9.07
C GLU A 41 13.42 -20.35 -8.37
N PHE A 42 12.34 -19.59 -8.51
CA PHE A 42 11.05 -19.93 -7.91
C PHE A 42 10.46 -21.19 -8.55
N GLU A 43 9.94 -22.09 -7.73
CA GLU A 43 9.18 -23.24 -8.18
C GLU A 43 7.94 -22.82 -8.99
N LYS A 44 7.61 -23.61 -10.01
CA LYS A 44 6.49 -23.38 -10.92
C LYS A 44 5.47 -24.54 -10.81
N PRO A 45 4.15 -24.28 -10.85
CA PRO A 45 3.53 -22.96 -11.09
C PRO A 45 3.59 -22.03 -9.87
N ASN A 46 3.81 -22.55 -8.67
CA ASN A 46 3.77 -21.80 -7.42
C ASN A 46 5.00 -22.15 -6.56
N ASP A 47 5.63 -21.13 -5.96
CA ASP A 47 6.68 -21.30 -4.96
C ASP A 47 6.09 -20.99 -3.57
N GLU A 48 6.01 -22.02 -2.73
CA GLU A 48 5.39 -21.92 -1.40
C GLU A 48 6.14 -20.94 -0.49
N ARG A 49 7.47 -20.86 -0.60
CA ARG A 49 8.30 -19.97 0.23
C ARG A 49 8.01 -18.52 -0.10
N ALA A 50 7.90 -18.20 -1.39
CA ALA A 50 7.57 -16.86 -1.86
C ALA A 50 6.16 -16.45 -1.42
N LEU A 51 5.17 -17.34 -1.55
CA LEU A 51 3.80 -17.08 -1.12
C LEU A 51 3.73 -16.87 0.39
N ASN A 52 4.38 -17.73 1.18
CA ASN A 52 4.43 -17.60 2.64
C ASN A 52 5.12 -16.30 3.08
N LEU A 53 6.18 -15.87 2.39
CA LEU A 53 6.81 -14.58 2.63
C LEU A 53 5.83 -13.42 2.38
N MET A 54 5.12 -13.44 1.25
CA MET A 54 4.13 -12.41 0.94
C MET A 54 2.98 -12.39 1.97
N ASN A 55 2.52 -13.57 2.41
CA ASN A 55 1.54 -13.73 3.48
C ASN A 55 2.03 -13.13 4.80
N HIS A 56 3.26 -13.45 5.19
CA HIS A 56 3.83 -12.91 6.42
C HIS A 56 3.95 -11.38 6.36
N CYS A 57 4.43 -10.82 5.25
CA CYS A 57 4.50 -9.38 5.04
C CYS A 57 3.12 -8.72 5.20
N ALA A 58 2.08 -9.31 4.62
CA ALA A 58 0.74 -8.75 4.70
C ALA A 58 0.11 -8.86 6.09
N THR A 59 0.35 -9.96 6.82
CA THR A 59 -0.05 -10.08 8.22
C THR A 59 0.55 -8.95 9.05
N LEU A 60 1.84 -8.65 8.87
CA LEU A 60 2.48 -7.54 9.56
C LEU A 60 1.88 -6.16 9.19
N VAL A 61 1.44 -5.98 7.94
CA VAL A 61 0.74 -4.75 7.52
C VAL A 61 -0.63 -4.64 8.21
N LEU A 62 -1.39 -5.74 8.29
CA LEU A 62 -2.67 -5.78 8.99
C LEU A 62 -2.51 -5.49 10.49
N GLU A 63 -1.50 -6.08 11.14
CA GLU A 63 -1.20 -5.83 12.55
C GLU A 63 -0.79 -4.38 12.81
N LYS A 64 -0.02 -3.79 11.90
CA LYS A 64 0.46 -2.41 12.03
C LYS A 64 -0.63 -1.37 11.80
N TYR A 65 -1.60 -1.64 10.93
CA TYR A 65 -2.63 -0.68 10.53
C TYR A 65 -4.04 -1.24 10.80
N PRO A 66 -4.61 -1.01 12.00
CA PRO A 66 -5.86 -1.62 12.44
C PRO A 66 -7.10 -1.12 11.67
N ASP A 67 -6.97 -0.08 10.86
CA ASP A 67 -8.03 0.40 9.99
C ASP A 67 -8.20 -0.46 8.72
N ILE A 68 -7.22 -1.33 8.42
CA ILE A 68 -7.30 -2.31 7.35
C ILE A 68 -8.06 -3.53 7.87
N ILE A 69 -9.17 -3.88 7.20
CA ILE A 69 -10.10 -4.93 7.65
C ILE A 69 -9.99 -6.22 6.84
N LEU A 70 -9.34 -6.18 5.67
CA LEU A 70 -9.18 -7.33 4.78
C LEU A 70 -7.93 -7.17 3.91
N ALA A 71 -7.23 -8.28 3.67
CA ALA A 71 -6.19 -8.40 2.64
C ALA A 71 -6.48 -9.59 1.70
N TYR A 72 -6.33 -9.44 0.38
CA TYR A 72 -6.58 -10.52 -0.59
C TYR A 72 -5.82 -10.36 -1.93
N ASP A 73 -5.71 -11.44 -2.73
CA ASP A 73 -5.11 -11.51 -4.08
C ASP A 73 -3.60 -11.16 -4.11
N GLU A 74 -3.10 -10.42 -5.11
CA GLU A 74 -1.77 -9.78 -5.16
C GLU A 74 -1.65 -8.64 -4.12
N TYR A 75 -2.00 -8.93 -2.87
CA TYR A 75 -2.09 -8.03 -1.73
C TYR A 75 -2.78 -6.69 -1.98
N SER A 76 -4.10 -6.78 -2.06
CA SER A 76 -5.05 -5.67 -1.92
C SER A 76 -5.47 -5.51 -0.45
N PHE A 77 -5.21 -4.36 0.14
CA PHE A 77 -5.58 -4.00 1.51
C PHE A 77 -6.80 -3.09 1.50
N VAL A 78 -7.88 -3.53 2.15
CA VAL A 78 -9.15 -2.79 2.22
C VAL A 78 -9.24 -2.07 3.56
N PHE A 79 -9.36 -0.75 3.53
CA PHE A 79 -9.62 0.03 4.73
C PHE A 79 -11.12 0.06 5.06
N LYS A 80 -11.44 0.18 6.35
CA LYS A 80 -12.80 0.47 6.80
C LYS A 80 -13.28 1.78 6.17
N LYS A 81 -14.56 1.82 5.77
CA LYS A 81 -15.16 2.94 5.03
C LYS A 81 -15.02 4.28 5.78
N GLU A 82 -15.15 4.24 7.09
CA GLU A 82 -15.11 5.40 7.99
C GLU A 82 -13.69 5.84 8.36
N THR A 83 -12.64 5.21 7.80
CA THR A 83 -11.26 5.54 8.13
C THR A 83 -10.98 7.03 7.94
N LYS A 84 -10.22 7.59 8.88
CA LYS A 84 -9.63 8.93 8.83
C LYS A 84 -8.11 8.87 8.72
N PHE A 85 -7.57 7.68 8.44
CA PHE A 85 -6.14 7.41 8.36
C PHE A 85 -5.47 8.40 7.40
N TYR A 86 -4.48 9.14 7.90
CA TYR A 86 -3.81 10.24 7.19
C TYR A 86 -4.75 11.20 6.43
N GLN A 87 -5.90 11.56 7.01
CA GLN A 87 -6.89 12.43 6.36
C GLN A 87 -7.35 11.88 5.00
N ARG A 88 -7.25 10.55 4.81
CA ARG A 88 -7.63 9.83 3.59
C ARG A 88 -6.90 10.29 2.33
N ARG A 89 -5.70 10.88 2.49
CA ARG A 89 -4.81 11.26 1.38
C ARG A 89 -4.29 10.03 0.63
N ALA A 90 -4.31 10.07 -0.70
CA ALA A 90 -3.93 8.95 -1.55
C ALA A 90 -2.43 8.87 -1.88
N ARG A 91 -1.68 9.96 -1.74
CA ARG A 91 -0.26 10.13 -2.12
C ARG A 91 0.56 10.85 -1.05
#